data_AF-A0A0K2LDI1-F1
#
_entry.id   AF-A0A0K2LDI1-F1
#
_cell.length_a   1.000
_cell.length_b   1.000
_cell.length_c   1.000
_cell.angle_alpha   90.00
_cell.angle_beta   90.00
_cell.angle_gamma   90.00
#
_symmetry.space_group_name_H-M   'P 1'
#
loop_
_entity.id
_entity.type
_entity.pdbx_description
1 polymer ?
#
loop_
_entity_poly.entity_id
_entity_poly.type
_entity_poly.pdbx_seq_one_letter_code
_entity_poly.pdbx_strand_id
1 'polypeptide(L)' 'MAVISFYLDEQDEKMIKNYAKSKNISVSAFLRSAAVEKIEDEMDDQLYERALCNSDDHCPDISLDQVRKALEAYC' A
#
# COMPACT_ATOMS: atom_id res chain seq x y z
N MET A 1 25.08 -0.51 -2.73
CA MET A 1 24.30 0.72 -2.53
C MET A 1 23.96 1.26 -3.91
N ALA A 2 22.68 1.34 -4.27
CA ALA A 2 22.24 1.86 -5.57
C ALA A 2 21.87 3.34 -5.42
N VAL A 3 22.14 4.14 -6.44
CA VAL A 3 21.79 5.56 -6.51
C VAL A 3 20.84 5.75 -7.67
N ILE A 4 19.76 6.50 -7.44
CA ILE A 4 18.80 6.86 -8.48
C ILE A 4 18.87 8.38 -8.63
N SER A 5 19.16 8.82 -9.86
CA SER A 5 19.19 10.23 -10.24
C SER A 5 17.92 10.59 -10.98
N PHE A 6 17.33 11.74 -10.65
CA PHE A 6 16.12 12.25 -11.27
C PHE A 6 16.36 13.66 -11.81
N TYR A 7 15.73 13.97 -12.93
CA TYR A 7 15.63 15.33 -13.43
C TYR A 7 14.36 15.95 -12.87
N LEU A 8 14.51 17.13 -12.28
CA LEU A 8 13.42 17.93 -11.73
C LEU A 8 13.60 19.35 -12.25
N ASP A 9 12.49 20.03 -12.50
CA ASP A 9 12.54 21.49 -12.63
C ASP A 9 12.71 22.15 -11.26
N GLU A 10 12.99 23.45 -11.27
CA GLU A 10 13.27 24.22 -10.06
C GLU A 10 12.06 24.26 -9.10
N GLN A 11 10.84 24.25 -9.65
CA GLN A 11 9.61 24.33 -8.86
C GLN A 11 9.37 23.02 -8.11
N ASP A 12 9.45 21.90 -8.82
CA ASP A 12 9.28 20.56 -8.26
C ASP A 12 10.37 20.24 -7.24
N GLU A 13 11.63 20.57 -7.55
CA GLU A 13 12.74 20.39 -6.62
C GLU A 13 12.49 21.11 -5.29
N LYS A 14 12.05 22.38 -5.36
CA LYS A 14 11.77 23.19 -4.18
C LYS A 14 10.59 22.64 -3.40
N MET A 15 9.53 22.21 -4.08
CA MET A 15 8.34 21.64 -3.45
C MET A 15 8.68 20.36 -2.70
N ILE A 16 9.36 19.41 -3.36
CA ILE A 16 9.75 18.12 -2.78
C ILE A 16 10.66 18.31 -1.56
N LYS A 17 11.68 19.18 -1.67
CA LYS A 17 12.59 19.49 -0.56
C LYS A 17 11.86 20.08 0.64
N ASN A 18 10.95 21.03 0.40
CA ASN A 18 10.18 21.66 1.47
C ASN A 18 9.22 20.68 2.14
N TYR A 19 8.57 19.80 1.38
CA TYR A 19 7.71 18.77 1.92
C TYR A 19 8.50 17.82 2.84
N ALA A 20 9.60 17.24 2.34
CA ALA A 20 10.44 16.34 3.11
C ALA A 20 10.95 17.00 4.41
N LYS A 21 11.36 18.28 4.32
CA LYS A 21 11.79 19.08 5.47
C LYS A 21 10.65 19.28 6.49
N SER A 22 9.43 19.58 6.04
CA SER A 22 8.27 19.75 6.93
C SER A 22 7.88 18.48 7.68
N LYS A 23 8.20 17.32 7.10
CA LYS A 23 8.01 15.99 7.70
C LYS A 23 9.23 15.48 8.47
N ASN A 24 10.31 16.27 8.54
CA ASN A 24 11.58 15.89 9.16
C ASN A 24 12.16 14.56 8.62
N ILE A 25 12.04 14.34 7.31
CA ILE A 25 12.60 13.18 6.59
C ILE A 25 13.53 13.63 5.47
N SER A 26 14.42 12.74 5.02
CA SER A 26 15.24 13.03 3.83
C SER A 26 14.42 12.92 2.55
N VAL A 27 14.83 13.65 1.50
CA VAL A 27 14.23 13.52 0.16
C VAL A 27 14.33 12.09 -0.35
N SER A 28 15.45 11.40 -0.11
CA SER A 28 15.63 10.00 -0.51
C SER A 28 14.71 9.04 0.25
N ALA A 29 14.38 9.33 1.51
CA ALA A 29 13.42 8.55 2.26
C ALA A 29 12.00 8.76 1.73
N PHE A 30 11.62 10.02 1.52
CA PHE A 30 10.34 10.38 0.94
C PHE A 30 10.11 9.71 -0.44
N LEU A 31 11.04 9.89 -1.37
CA LEU A 31 10.90 9.33 -2.73
C LEU A 31 10.89 7.80 -2.73
N ARG A 32 11.67 7.16 -1.86
CA ARG A 32 11.63 5.70 -1.70
C ARG A 32 10.27 5.24 -1.18
N SER A 33 9.74 5.90 -0.14
CA SER A 33 8.43 5.55 0.41
C SER A 33 7.32 5.74 -0.62
N ALA A 34 7.31 6.88 -1.33
CA ALA A 34 6.30 7.13 -2.37
C ALA A 34 6.35 6.09 -3.51
N ALA A 35 7.55 5.66 -3.92
CA ALA A 35 7.69 4.62 -4.94
C ALA A 35 7.18 3.26 -4.44
N VAL A 36 7.50 2.89 -3.20
CA VAL A 36 7.04 1.62 -2.61
C VAL A 36 5.53 1.62 -2.41
N GLU A 37 4.96 2.68 -1.86
CA GLU A 37 3.51 2.85 -1.64
C GLU A 37 2.76 2.73 -2.97
N LYS A 38 3.26 3.37 -4.04
CA LYS A 38 2.63 3.25 -5.36
C LYS A 38 2.64 1.83 -5.93
N ILE A 39 3.71 1.07 -5.68
CA ILE A 39 3.82 -0.33 -6.09
C ILE A 39 2.87 -1.20 -5.26
N GLU A 40 2.79 -0.96 -3.95
CA GLU A 40 1.91 -1.67 -3.04
C GLU A 40 0.43 -1.45 -3.39
N ASP A 41 0.01 -0.21 -3.67
CA ASP A 41 -1.36 0.09 -4.12
C ASP A 41 -1.76 -0.75 -5.35
N GLU A 42 -0.87 -0.84 -6.35
CA GLU A 42 -1.13 -1.63 -7.56
C GLU A 42 -1.17 -3.15 -7.29
N MET A 43 -0.39 -3.62 -6.31
CA MET A 43 -0.40 -5.03 -5.90
C MET A 43 -1.66 -5.37 -5.10
N ASP A 44 -2.09 -4.47 -4.22
CA ASP A 44 -3.28 -4.64 -3.38
C ASP A 44 -4.54 -4.70 -4.25
N ASP A 45 -4.67 -3.83 -5.26
CA ASP A 45 -5.77 -3.87 -6.23
C ASP A 45 -5.82 -5.24 -6.96
N GLN A 46 -4.68 -5.74 -7.42
CA GLN A 46 -4.62 -7.04 -8.09
C GLN A 46 -4.97 -8.21 -7.15
N LEU A 47 -4.55 -8.11 -5.89
CA LEU A 47 -4.84 -9.14 -4.89
C LEU A 47 -6.34 -9.16 -4.57
N TYR A 48 -6.97 -8.00 -4.47
CA TYR A 48 -8.41 -7.86 -4.27
C TYR A 48 -9.20 -8.51 -5.42
N GLU A 49 -8.88 -8.19 -6.67
CA GLU A 49 -9.55 -8.78 -7.83
C GLU A 49 -9.38 -10.31 -7.87
N ARG A 50 -8.18 -10.82 -7.55
CA ARG A 50 -7.95 -12.27 -7.44
C ARG A 50 -8.76 -12.89 -6.31
N ALA A 51 -8.92 -12.22 -5.18
CA ALA A 51 -9.72 -12.73 -4.07
C ALA A 51 -11.19 -12.88 -4.50
N LEU A 52 -11.75 -11.90 -5.21
CA LEU A 52 -13.10 -11.97 -5.78
C LEU A 52 -13.24 -13.08 -6.83
N CYS A 53 -12.28 -13.25 -7.73
CA CYS A 53 -12.35 -14.33 -8.73
C CYS A 53 -12.23 -15.73 -8.09
N ASN A 54 -11.42 -15.88 -7.03
CA ASN A 54 -11.22 -17.16 -6.37
C ASN A 54 -12.32 -17.51 -5.35
N SER A 55 -13.09 -16.53 -4.86
CA SER A 55 -14.23 -16.80 -3.96
C SER A 55 -15.36 -17.55 -4.66
N ASP A 56 -15.56 -17.31 -5.96
CA ASP A 56 -16.60 -17.99 -6.75
C ASP A 56 -16.38 -19.51 -6.86
N ASP A 57 -15.13 -19.99 -6.81
CA ASP A 57 -14.85 -21.40 -6.98
C ASP A 57 -14.81 -22.20 -5.67
N HIS A 58 -14.42 -21.65 -4.49
CA HIS A 58 -14.30 -22.48 -3.26
C HIS A 58 -14.33 -21.80 -1.87
N CYS A 59 -14.79 -20.56 -1.70
CA CYS A 59 -14.93 -19.97 -0.36
C CYS A 59 -16.30 -19.30 -0.16
N PRO A 60 -17.28 -19.96 0.48
CA PRO A 60 -18.56 -19.31 0.78
C PRO A 60 -18.32 -18.17 1.78
N ASP A 61 -18.78 -16.97 1.43
CA ASP A 61 -18.84 -15.85 2.36
C ASP A 61 -19.62 -16.27 3.62
N ILE A 62 -18.95 -16.22 4.78
CA ILE A 62 -19.59 -16.51 6.06
C ILE A 62 -20.16 -15.22 6.65
N SER A 63 -21.39 -15.29 7.15
CA SER A 63 -22.02 -14.14 7.80
C SER A 63 -21.35 -13.81 9.12
N LEU A 64 -21.53 -12.57 9.60
CA LEU A 64 -21.08 -12.15 10.94
C LEU A 64 -21.54 -13.10 12.04
N ASP A 65 -22.77 -13.63 11.96
CA ASP A 65 -23.29 -14.60 12.93
C ASP A 65 -22.57 -15.95 12.85
N GLN A 66 -22.17 -16.40 11.66
CA GLN A 66 -21.40 -17.63 11.48
C GLN A 66 -19.97 -17.49 12.03
N VAL A 67 -19.32 -16.35 11.78
CA VAL A 67 -18.01 -16.01 12.37
C VAL A 67 -18.10 -16.02 13.89
N ARG A 68 -19.12 -15.35 14.45
CA ARG A 68 -19.34 -15.29 15.89
C ARG A 68 -19.50 -16.68 16.50
N LYS A 69 -20.35 -17.54 15.90
CA LYS A 69 -20.53 -18.92 16.36
C LYS A 69 -19.23 -19.73 16.30
N ALA A 70 -18.44 -19.56 15.24
CA ALA A 70 -17.17 -20.25 15.12
C ALA A 70 -16.17 -19.82 16.22
N LEU A 71 -16.11 -18.52 16.53
CA LEU A 71 -15.26 -17.99 17.59
C LEU A 71 -15.71 -18.43 18.99
N GLU A 72 -17.01 -18.46 19.25
CA GLU A 72 -17.58 -18.96 20.51
C GLU A 72 -17.31 -20.45 20.74
N ALA A 73 -17.15 -21.25 19.67
CA ALA A 73 -16.84 -22.67 19.75
C ALA A 73 -15.35 -23.00 20.04
N TYR A 74 -14.46 -22.01 19.95
CA TYR A 74 -13.03 -22.14 20.28
C TYR A 74 -12.69 -21.80 21.75
N CYS A 75 -13.66 -21.28 22.51
CA CYS A 75 -13.55 -20.94 23.93
C CYS A 75 -14.27 -21.99 24.80
#